data_AF-A0A946TJ32-F1
#
_entry.id   AF-A0A946TJ32-F1
#
_cell.length_a   1.000
_cell.length_b   1.000
_cell.length_c   1.000
_cell.angle_alpha   90.00
_cell.angle_beta   90.00
_cell.angle_gamma   90.00
#
_symmetry.space_group_name_H-M   'P 1'
#
loop_
_entity.id
_entity.type
_entity.pdbx_description
1 polymer ?
#
loop_
_entity_poly.entity_id
_entity_poly.type
_entity_poly.pdbx_seq_one_letter_code
_entity_poly.pdbx_strand_id
1 'polypeptide(L)' 'IPFERIKKDIDGIILVTAHDEFKEISLEQLKEVCVSDPVLVDIKGLYDRKNARDLGFSYASY' A
#
# COMPACT_ATOMS: atom_id res chain seq x y z
N ILE A 1 -1.68 4.84 14.65
CA ILE A 1 -0.38 4.21 14.97
C ILE A 1 0.60 4.80 13.98
N PRO A 2 1.71 5.42 14.42
CA PRO A 2 2.76 5.89 13.51
C PRO A 2 3.19 4.76 12.56
N PHE A 3 3.36 5.06 11.27
CA PHE A 3 3.66 4.07 10.23
C PHE A 3 4.90 3.25 10.55
N GLU A 4 5.88 3.87 11.21
CA GLU A 4 7.16 3.29 11.63
C GLU A 4 7.01 2.17 12.68
N ARG A 5 5.83 2.05 13.31
CA ARG A 5 5.53 1.01 14.31
C ARG A 5 4.87 -0.23 13.71
N ILE A 6 4.66 -0.25 12.39
CA ILE A 6 4.11 -1.39 11.67
C ILE A 6 5.17 -2.49 11.56
N LYS A 7 4.78 -3.74 11.82
CA LYS A 7 5.66 -4.89 11.66
C LYS A 7 5.92 -5.17 10.18
N LYS A 8 7.13 -5.63 9.87
CA LYS A 8 7.57 -5.95 8.50
C LYS A 8 7.20 -7.38 8.10
N ASP A 9 5.91 -7.69 8.16
CA ASP A 9 5.34 -9.00 7.87
C ASP A 9 3.89 -8.90 7.35
N ILE A 10 3.58 -7.83 6.61
CA ILE A 10 2.22 -7.60 6.09
C ILE A 10 1.97 -8.35 4.78
N ASP A 11 0.94 -9.19 4.78
CA ASP A 11 0.43 -9.88 3.58
C ASP A 11 -0.41 -9.00 2.66
N GLY A 12 -1.05 -7.95 3.19
CA GLY A 12 -1.86 -7.05 2.38
C GLY A 12 -2.29 -5.78 3.08
N ILE A 13 -2.61 -4.78 2.26
CA ILE A 13 -2.98 -3.43 2.67
C ILE A 13 -4.29 -3.07 1.98
N ILE A 14 -5.25 -2.54 2.76
CA ILE A 14 -6.51 -2.01 2.26
C ILE A 14 -6.59 -0.53 2.61
N LEU A 15 -6.62 0.32 1.60
CA LEU A 15 -6.69 1.76 1.75
C LEU A 15 -8.14 2.22 1.56
N VAL A 16 -8.83 2.51 2.66
CA VAL A 16 -10.28 2.79 2.67
C VAL A 16 -10.61 4.28 2.75
N THR A 17 -9.78 5.08 3.42
CA THR A 17 -10.02 6.52 3.61
C THR A 17 -8.78 7.32 3.24
N ALA A 18 -8.99 8.45 2.57
CA ALA A 18 -7.92 9.37 2.18
C ALA A 18 -7.84 10.54 3.17
N HIS A 19 -7.73 10.25 4.48
CA HIS A 19 -7.23 11.30 5.39
C HIS A 19 -5.86 11.73 4.85
N ASP A 20 -5.60 13.05 4.84
CA ASP A 20 -4.49 13.61 4.08
C ASP A 20 -3.13 13.00 4.47
N GLU A 21 -2.98 12.55 5.71
CA GLU A 21 -1.81 11.82 6.23
C GLU A 21 -1.48 10.53 5.47
N PHE A 22 -2.47 9.86 4.86
CA PHE A 22 -2.25 8.62 4.08
C PHE A 22 -1.93 8.88 2.61
N LYS A 23 -2.17 10.09 2.10
CA LYS A 23 -1.79 10.46 0.72
C LYS A 23 -0.28 10.64 0.57
N GLU A 24 0.41 10.89 1.68
CA GLU A 24 1.86 11.11 1.69
C GLU A 24 2.67 9.81 1.72
N ILE A 25 2.03 8.66 1.96
CA ILE A 25 2.73 7.37 2.00
C ILE A 25 2.96 6.87 0.58
N SER A 26 4.22 6.66 0.20
CA SER A 26 4.61 6.17 -1.13
C SER A 26 4.42 4.64 -1.26
N LEU A 27 4.35 4.15 -2.50
CA LEU A 27 4.27 2.71 -2.78
C LEU A 27 5.48 1.93 -2.23
N GLU A 28 6.66 2.55 -2.24
CA GLU A 28 7.91 1.99 -1.71
C GLU A 28 7.84 1.84 -0.20
N GLN A 29 7.33 2.86 0.51
CA GLN A 29 7.14 2.77 1.96
C GLN A 29 6.16 1.65 2.33
N LEU A 30 5.05 1.50 1.58
CA LEU A 30 4.13 0.38 1.75
C LEU A 30 4.83 -0.98 1.51
N LYS A 31 5.72 -1.05 0.50
CA LYS A 31 6.42 -2.28 0.17
C LYS A 31 7.43 -2.70 1.23
N GLU A 32 8.07 -1.75 1.90
CA GLU A 32 9.08 -2.00 2.96
C GLU A 32 8.51 -2.73 4.19
N VAL A 33 7.21 -2.64 4.42
CA VAL A 33 6.52 -3.30 5.54
C VAL A 33 5.85 -4.62 5.14
N CYS A 34 5.86 -4.95 3.85
CA CYS A 34 5.20 -6.12 3.30
C CYS A 34 6.12 -7.34 3.14
N VAL A 35 5.51 -8.52 3.11
CA VAL A 35 6.17 -9.78 2.69
C VAL A 35 6.29 -9.87 1.17
N SER A 36 6.80 -10.99 0.65
CA SER A 36 6.84 -11.28 -0.79
C SER A 36 5.42 -11.44 -1.36
N ASP A 37 5.11 -10.71 -2.43
CA ASP A 37 3.80 -10.67 -3.13
C ASP A 37 2.59 -10.18 -2.28
N PRO A 38 2.64 -8.96 -1.73
CA PRO A 38 1.56 -8.40 -0.95
C PRO A 38 0.39 -7.91 -1.82
N VAL A 39 -0.82 -8.01 -1.27
CA VAL A 39 -2.04 -7.47 -1.89
C VAL A 39 -2.20 -5.99 -1.54
N LEU A 40 -2.45 -5.14 -2.53
CA LEU A 40 -2.83 -3.73 -2.30
C LEU A 40 -4.23 -3.49 -2.86
N VAL A 41 -5.18 -3.20 -1.98
CA VAL A 41 -6.55 -2.79 -2.33
C VAL A 41 -6.70 -1.30 -2.10
N ASP A 42 -6.86 -0.54 -3.18
CA ASP A 42 -6.93 0.91 -3.17
C ASP A 42 -8.35 1.38 -3.54
N ILE A 43 -9.16 1.69 -2.53
CA ILE A 43 -10.58 2.10 -2.69
C ILE A 43 -10.72 3.55 -3.17
N LYS A 44 -9.61 4.31 -3.23
CA LYS A 44 -9.63 5.72 -3.66
C LYS A 44 -8.87 5.96 -4.96
N GLY A 45 -8.18 4.95 -5.47
CA GLY A 45 -7.34 5.06 -6.66
C GLY A 45 -6.21 6.08 -6.46
N LEU A 46 -5.60 6.12 -5.27
CA LEU A 46 -4.49 7.02 -4.97
C LEU A 46 -3.23 6.67 -5.77
N TYR A 47 -3.05 5.39 -6.10
CA TYR A 47 -1.83 4.91 -6.76
C TYR A 47 -2.07 4.51 -8.19
N ASP A 48 -1.07 4.73 -9.04
CA ASP A 48 -1.07 4.20 -10.39
C ASP A 48 -0.94 2.66 -10.36
N ARG A 49 -1.86 2.00 -11.09
CA ARG A 49 -1.94 0.55 -11.15
C ARG A 49 -0.68 -0.10 -11.72
N LYS A 50 -0.05 0.51 -12.74
CA LYS A 50 1.14 -0.05 -13.36
C LYS A 50 2.31 0.04 -12.39
N ASN A 51 2.52 1.19 -11.76
CA ASN A 51 3.60 1.38 -10.78
C ASN A 51 3.47 0.42 -9.60
N ALA A 52 2.26 0.24 -9.06
CA ALA A 52 2.03 -0.71 -7.97
C ALA A 52 2.39 -2.16 -8.36
N ARG A 53 2.01 -2.58 -9.57
CA ARG A 53 2.32 -3.92 -10.09
C ARG A 53 3.80 -4.10 -10.40
N ASP A 54 4.44 -3.09 -10.97
CA ASP A 54 5.88 -3.09 -11.26
C ASP A 54 6.71 -3.20 -9.97
N LEU A 55 6.20 -2.66 -8.86
CA LEU A 55 6.79 -2.81 -7.52
C LEU A 55 6.46 -4.15 -6.84
N GLY A 56 5.72 -5.02 -7.54
CA GLY A 56 5.40 -6.38 -7.11
C GLY A 56 4.24 -6.46 -6.12
N PHE A 57 3.24 -5.58 -6.24
CA PHE A 57 1.96 -5.74 -5.55
C PHE A 57 0.96 -6.50 -6.44
N SER A 58 0.18 -7.37 -5.80
CA SER A 58 -1.10 -7.83 -6.32
C SER A 58 -2.15 -6.72 -6.13
N TYR A 59 -2.25 -5.83 -7.12
CA TYR A 59 -3.03 -4.60 -7.03
C TYR A 59 -4.48 -4.73 -7.53
N ALA A 60 -5.43 -4.27 -6.71
CA ALA A 60 -6.83 -4.06 -7.05
C ALA A 60 -7.30 -2.66 -6.61
N SER A 61 -8.21 -2.06 -7.38
CA SER A 61 -8.82 -0.76 -7.07
C SER A 61 -10.32 -0.82 -7.32
N TYR A 62 -11.11 -0.14 -6.49
CA TYR A 62 -12.57 -0.09 -6.55
C TYR A 62 -13.08 1.34 -6.44
#